data_AF-A0A2I4ALC1-F1
#
_entry.id   AF-A0A2I4ALC1-F1
#
_cell.length_a   1.000
_cell.length_b   1.000
_cell.length_c   1.000
_cell.angle_alpha   90.00
_cell.angle_beta   90.00
_cell.angle_gamma   90.00
#
_symmetry.space_group_name_H-M   'P 1'
#
loop_
_entity.id
_entity.type
_entity.pdbx_description
1 polymer ?
#
loop_
_entity_poly.entity_id
_entity_poly.type
_entity_poly.pdbx_seq_one_letter_code
_entity_poly.pdbx_strand_id
1 'polypeptide(L)'
;SLLSSTDSLPPPRVSFLLYSTDRPLVHFSLPGVQNTSTLLLSDDGSTLYVGAKDAILSLDVSRSDVISLKKKVDWRPTEKETEDCSRKGMDQTVDCPNFVHVLQLLNSSHLYACGSYAFNPQQVFID
;
A
#
# COMPACT_ATOMS: atom_id res chain seq x y z
N SER A 1 37.26 26.91 -21.80
CA SER A 1 36.08 26.17 -22.31
C SER A 1 35.14 25.93 -21.16
N LEU A 2 34.14 26.80 -20.99
CA LEU A 2 33.09 26.65 -19.97
C LEU A 2 32.09 25.61 -20.47
N LEU A 3 32.08 24.43 -19.87
CA LEU A 3 31.00 23.46 -20.01
C LEU A 3 29.82 23.97 -19.17
N SER A 4 28.96 24.77 -19.79
CA SER A 4 27.65 25.14 -19.22
C SER A 4 26.65 24.03 -19.55
N SER A 5 26.62 22.98 -18.74
CA SER A 5 25.57 21.96 -18.78
C SER A 5 24.50 22.31 -17.76
N THR A 6 23.70 23.33 -18.04
CA THR A 6 22.40 23.49 -17.38
C THR A 6 21.38 22.69 -18.18
N ASP A 7 21.46 21.37 -18.07
CA ASP A 7 20.42 20.48 -18.60
C ASP A 7 19.30 20.38 -17.54
N SER A 8 18.67 21.53 -17.26
CA SER A 8 17.52 21.59 -16.37
C SER A 8 16.29 21.20 -17.17
N LEU A 9 15.58 20.15 -16.71
CA LEU A 9 14.29 19.78 -17.29
C LEU A 9 13.36 21.01 -17.33
N PRO A 10 12.62 21.20 -18.44
CA PRO A 10 11.64 22.28 -18.51
C PRO A 10 10.55 22.09 -17.44
N PRO A 11 9.97 23.18 -16.93
CA PRO A 11 8.90 23.09 -15.93
C PRO A 11 7.69 22.32 -16.49
N PRO A 12 6.90 21.66 -15.63
CA PRO A 12 5.69 20.95 -16.06
C PRO A 12 4.72 21.92 -16.76
N ARG A 13 4.12 21.47 -17.88
CA ARG A 13 3.20 22.29 -18.68
C ARG A 13 1.99 22.78 -17.88
N VAL A 14 1.49 21.93 -16.97
CA VAL A 14 0.38 22.25 -16.07
C VAL A 14 0.71 21.69 -14.69
N SER A 15 0.51 22.48 -13.66
CA SER A 15 0.68 22.08 -12.27
C SER A 15 -0.59 22.43 -11.50
N PHE A 16 -1.09 21.48 -10.72
CA PHE A 16 -2.21 21.70 -9.81
C PHE A 16 -1.68 21.69 -8.38
N LEU A 17 -2.13 22.65 -7.58
CA LEU A 17 -1.88 22.61 -6.14
C LEU A 17 -2.68 21.46 -5.53
N LEU A 18 -2.14 20.90 -4.44
CA LEU A 18 -2.88 19.96 -3.61
C LEU A 18 -4.18 20.65 -3.16
N TYR A 19 -5.32 19.97 -3.35
CA TYR A 19 -6.67 20.49 -3.10
C TYR A 19 -7.20 21.57 -4.07
N SER A 20 -6.57 21.76 -5.24
CA SER A 20 -7.15 22.61 -6.29
C SER A 20 -8.52 22.06 -6.75
N THR A 21 -9.49 22.96 -6.92
CA THR A 21 -10.82 22.64 -7.46
C THR A 21 -10.78 22.38 -8.97
N ASP A 22 -9.73 22.80 -9.67
CA ASP A 22 -9.57 22.58 -11.12
C ASP A 22 -9.32 21.10 -11.45
N ARG A 23 -8.76 20.36 -10.49
CA ARG A 23 -8.55 18.91 -10.60
C ARG A 23 -8.78 18.24 -9.24
N PRO A 24 -10.05 18.00 -8.87
CA PRO A 24 -10.39 17.35 -7.62
C PRO A 24 -9.75 15.95 -7.52
N LEU A 25 -9.16 15.64 -6.36
CA LEU A 25 -8.60 14.32 -6.07
C LEU A 25 -9.50 13.61 -5.05
N VAL A 26 -9.90 12.39 -5.38
CA VAL A 26 -10.57 11.51 -4.43
C VAL A 26 -9.50 10.86 -3.56
N HIS A 27 -9.64 11.00 -2.25
CA HIS A 27 -8.70 10.46 -1.28
C HIS A 27 -9.42 9.48 -0.36
N PHE A 28 -8.77 8.35 -0.09
CA PHE A 28 -9.21 7.38 0.89
C PHE A 28 -8.18 7.29 2.03
N SER A 29 -8.65 7.33 3.27
CA SER A 29 -7.86 6.99 4.45
C SER A 29 -8.68 6.19 5.44
N LEU A 30 -8.01 5.27 6.13
CA LEU A 30 -8.60 4.47 7.20
C LEU A 30 -7.76 4.66 8.48
N PRO A 31 -8.34 5.18 9.57
CA PRO A 31 -7.61 5.35 10.82
C PRO A 31 -6.95 4.05 11.29
N GLY A 32 -5.69 4.13 11.70
CA GLY A 32 -4.89 2.98 12.14
C GLY A 32 -4.25 2.16 11.01
N VAL A 33 -4.46 2.52 9.74
CA VAL A 33 -3.74 1.92 8.60
C VAL A 33 -2.77 2.95 8.02
N GLN A 34 -1.52 2.52 7.83
CA GLN A 34 -0.42 3.36 7.33
C GLN A 34 0.39 2.57 6.30
N ASN A 35 1.32 3.25 5.60
CA ASN A 35 2.24 2.63 4.64
C ASN A 35 1.52 1.83 3.53
N THR A 36 0.49 2.42 2.92
CA THR A 36 -0.21 1.88 1.76
C THR A 36 0.67 1.98 0.51
N SER A 37 1.55 0.99 0.28
CA SER A 37 2.57 1.03 -0.77
C SER A 37 2.36 0.02 -1.90
N THR A 38 1.55 -1.02 -1.67
CA THR A 38 1.30 -2.08 -2.66
C THR A 38 -0.12 -1.95 -3.19
N LEU A 39 -0.28 -1.84 -4.50
CA LEU A 39 -1.57 -1.61 -5.15
C LEU A 39 -1.80 -2.67 -6.24
N LEU A 40 -2.99 -3.25 -6.26
CA LEU A 40 -3.42 -4.20 -7.29
C LEU A 40 -4.87 -3.91 -7.66
N LEU A 41 -5.12 -3.58 -8.92
CA LEU A 41 -6.48 -3.40 -9.43
C LEU A 41 -7.03 -4.74 -9.92
N SER A 42 -8.30 -5.02 -9.67
CA SER A 42 -9.01 -6.18 -10.21
C SER A 42 -9.18 -6.09 -11.73
N ASP A 43 -9.32 -7.25 -12.38
CA ASP A 43 -9.48 -7.33 -13.85
C ASP A 43 -10.70 -6.56 -14.37
N ASP A 44 -11.77 -6.49 -13.58
CA ASP A 44 -13.00 -5.73 -13.90
C ASP A 44 -12.88 -4.23 -13.58
N GLY A 45 -11.76 -3.79 -13.01
CA GLY A 45 -11.51 -2.40 -12.60
C GLY A 45 -12.36 -1.90 -11.42
N SER A 46 -13.14 -2.77 -10.77
CA SER A 46 -14.10 -2.36 -9.73
C SER A 46 -13.49 -2.34 -8.32
N THR A 47 -12.38 -3.04 -8.11
CA THR A 47 -11.81 -3.29 -6.79
C THR A 47 -10.31 -3.01 -6.78
N LEU A 48 -9.88 -2.13 -5.87
CA LEU A 48 -8.47 -1.87 -5.62
C LEU A 48 -8.04 -2.59 -4.34
N TYR A 49 -7.16 -3.57 -4.46
CA TYR A 49 -6.49 -4.20 -3.33
C TYR A 49 -5.28 -3.36 -2.92
N VAL A 50 -5.17 -3.10 -1.63
CA VAL A 50 -4.11 -2.25 -1.06
C VAL A 50 -3.39 -3.01 0.04
N GLY A 51 -2.09 -3.24 -0.16
CA GLY A 51 -1.19 -3.75 0.86
C GLY A 51 -0.63 -2.60 1.69
N ALA A 52 -0.73 -2.72 3.00
CA ALA A 52 -0.34 -1.70 3.96
C ALA A 52 0.53 -2.29 5.08
N LYS A 53 0.90 -1.47 6.07
CA LYS A 53 1.41 -1.97 7.34
C LYS A 53 0.30 -2.70 8.09
N ASP A 54 0.57 -3.95 8.46
CA ASP A 54 -0.25 -4.87 9.25
C ASP A 54 -1.64 -5.17 8.68
N ALA A 55 -1.91 -4.78 7.43
CA ALA A 55 -3.24 -4.89 6.85
C ALA A 55 -3.24 -5.05 5.32
N ILE A 56 -4.28 -5.71 4.84
CA ILE A 56 -4.67 -5.73 3.43
C ILE A 56 -6.09 -5.17 3.33
N LEU A 57 -6.31 -4.23 2.42
CA LEU A 57 -7.61 -3.63 2.16
C LEU A 57 -8.14 -4.05 0.79
N SER A 58 -9.45 -4.17 0.69
CA SER A 58 -10.19 -4.20 -0.57
C SER A 58 -11.07 -2.95 -0.61
N LEU A 59 -10.86 -2.11 -1.61
CA LEU A 59 -11.58 -0.85 -1.80
C LEU A 59 -12.47 -0.95 -3.04
N ASP A 60 -13.70 -0.44 -2.95
CA ASP A 60 -14.53 -0.19 -4.12
C ASP A 60 -14.02 1.06 -4.84
N VAL A 61 -13.66 0.91 -6.11
CA VAL A 61 -13.24 1.98 -7.02
C VAL A 61 -14.02 1.97 -8.33
N SER A 62 -15.18 1.28 -8.35
CA SER A 62 -16.06 1.17 -9.53
C SER A 62 -16.57 2.53 -10.01
N ARG A 63 -16.58 3.52 -9.11
CA ARG A 63 -16.92 4.90 -9.40
C ARG A 63 -15.69 5.80 -9.31
N SER A 64 -15.53 6.70 -10.27
CA SER A 64 -14.38 7.60 -10.34
C SER A 64 -14.35 8.69 -9.25
N ASP A 65 -15.50 8.96 -8.61
CA ASP A 65 -15.67 10.05 -7.65
C ASP A 65 -15.75 9.58 -6.18
N VAL A 66 -15.80 8.26 -5.94
CA VAL A 66 -15.98 7.69 -4.61
C VAL A 66 -15.08 6.47 -4.45
N ILE A 67 -14.34 6.42 -3.33
CA ILE A 67 -13.61 5.23 -2.89
C ILE A 67 -14.19 4.81 -1.54
N SER A 68 -14.58 3.54 -1.40
CA SER A 68 -15.15 3.01 -0.16
C SER A 68 -14.49 1.70 0.26
N LEU A 69 -14.46 1.42 1.57
CA LEU A 69 -13.90 0.19 2.10
C LEU A 69 -14.89 -0.96 1.91
N LYS A 70 -14.48 -2.05 1.23
CA LYS A 70 -15.24 -3.31 1.17
C LYS A 70 -14.85 -4.24 2.33
N LYS A 71 -13.56 -4.51 2.47
CA LYS A 71 -13.02 -5.45 3.46
C LYS A 71 -11.64 -4.99 3.93
N LYS A 72 -11.36 -5.22 5.22
CA LYS A 72 -10.02 -5.11 5.81
C LYS A 72 -9.65 -6.47 6.40
N VAL A 73 -8.46 -6.93 6.09
CA VAL A 73 -7.82 -8.09 6.72
C VAL A 73 -6.68 -7.57 7.58
N ASP A 74 -6.76 -7.76 8.90
CA ASP A 74 -5.62 -7.55 9.79
C ASP A 74 -4.63 -8.71 9.59
N TRP A 75 -3.44 -8.39 9.11
CA TRP A 75 -2.38 -9.35 8.85
C TRP A 75 -1.09 -8.92 9.53
N ARG A 76 -1.15 -8.86 10.86
CA ARG A 76 -0.04 -8.51 11.75
C ARG A 76 0.67 -9.77 12.27
N PRO A 77 1.96 -9.67 12.62
CA PRO A 77 2.64 -10.68 13.42
C PRO A 77 1.98 -10.84 14.78
N THR A 78 2.07 -12.04 15.35
CA THR A 78 1.66 -12.26 16.73
C THR A 78 2.58 -11.50 17.69
N GLU A 79 2.13 -11.32 18.94
CA GLU A 79 2.96 -10.69 19.98
C GLU A 79 4.28 -11.43 20.16
N LYS A 80 4.23 -12.77 20.21
CA LYS A 80 5.42 -13.62 20.29
C LYS A 80 6.39 -13.41 19.12
N GLU A 81 5.90 -13.33 17.89
CA GLU A 81 6.77 -13.12 16.72
C GLU A 81 7.37 -11.71 16.71
N THR A 82 6.61 -10.73 17.19
CA THR A 82 7.08 -9.35 17.35
C THR A 82 8.18 -9.27 18.43
N GLU A 83 8.00 -9.95 19.56
CA GLU A 83 9.01 -10.07 20.62
C GLU A 83 10.26 -10.80 20.13
N ASP A 84 10.08 -11.89 19.38
CA ASP A 84 11.19 -12.66 18.80
C ASP A 84 11.99 -11.83 17.79
N CYS A 85 11.32 -10.99 17.00
CA CYS A 85 11.94 -10.02 16.10
C CYS A 85 12.73 -8.95 16.88
N SER A 86 12.13 -8.35 17.90
CA SER A 86 12.77 -7.35 18.76
C SER A 86 14.00 -7.91 19.49
N ARG A 87 13.91 -9.16 19.98
CA ARG A 87 15.03 -9.86 20.63
C ARG A 87 16.23 -10.10 19.70
N LYS A 88 16.03 -10.06 18.37
CA LYS A 88 17.11 -10.10 17.38
C LYS A 88 17.74 -8.73 17.11
N GLY A 89 17.30 -7.68 17.81
CA GLY A 89 17.84 -6.32 17.71
C GLY A 89 17.13 -5.41 16.70
N MET A 90 15.97 -5.82 16.18
CA MET A 90 15.16 -5.03 15.24
C MET A 90 14.27 -4.03 15.99
N ASP A 91 13.94 -2.88 15.38
CA ASP A 91 13.03 -1.92 16.00
C ASP A 91 11.59 -2.45 16.00
N GLN A 92 11.00 -2.56 17.18
CA GLN A 92 9.66 -3.14 17.35
C GLN A 92 8.57 -2.38 16.57
N THR A 93 8.73 -1.08 16.38
CA THR A 93 7.72 -0.20 15.77
C THR A 93 7.91 0.00 14.27
N VAL A 94 9.17 -0.04 13.82
CA VAL A 94 9.57 0.20 12.42
C VAL A 94 9.77 -1.10 11.65
N ASP A 95 10.47 -2.08 12.24
CA ASP A 95 10.96 -3.26 11.53
C ASP A 95 10.09 -4.50 11.76
N CYS A 96 9.59 -4.67 12.98
CA CYS A 96 8.81 -5.85 13.36
C CYS A 96 7.34 -5.90 12.89
N PRO A 97 6.69 -4.83 12.39
CA PRO A 97 5.40 -4.96 11.71
C PRO A 97 5.46 -5.84 10.46
N ASN A 98 4.29 -6.20 9.94
CA ASN A 98 4.19 -6.79 8.61
C ASN A 98 3.93 -5.71 7.57
N PHE A 99 4.84 -5.52 6.61
CA PHE A 99 4.61 -4.68 5.44
C PHE A 99 4.29 -5.56 4.24
N VAL A 100 3.10 -5.37 3.66
CA VAL A 100 2.66 -6.13 2.49
C VAL A 100 3.40 -5.62 1.25
N HIS A 101 4.12 -6.51 0.58
CA HIS A 101 4.96 -6.19 -0.58
C HIS A 101 4.46 -6.82 -1.87
N VAL A 102 3.73 -7.93 -1.78
CA VAL A 102 3.21 -8.66 -2.94
C VAL A 102 1.72 -8.82 -2.77
N LEU A 103 0.97 -8.48 -3.82
CA LEU A 103 -0.42 -8.83 -4.01
C LEU A 103 -0.58 -9.37 -5.44
N GLN A 104 -1.21 -10.52 -5.58
CA GLN A 104 -1.46 -11.15 -6.88
C GLN A 104 -2.83 -11.82 -6.86
N LEU A 105 -3.63 -11.57 -7.90
CA LEU A 105 -4.87 -12.32 -8.11
C LEU A 105 -4.52 -13.72 -8.60
N LEU A 106 -5.05 -14.72 -7.90
CA LEU A 106 -4.96 -16.12 -8.32
C LEU A 106 -6.16 -16.53 -9.17
N ASN A 107 -7.32 -15.97 -8.85
CA ASN A 107 -8.57 -16.09 -9.60
C ASN A 107 -9.50 -14.93 -9.22
N SER A 108 -10.76 -14.98 -9.67
CA SER A 108 -11.74 -13.89 -9.46
C SER A 108 -12.10 -13.61 -7.99
N SER A 109 -11.79 -14.52 -7.05
CA SER A 109 -12.07 -14.32 -5.63
C SER A 109 -10.86 -14.46 -4.72
N HIS A 110 -9.78 -15.12 -5.15
CA HIS A 110 -8.64 -15.43 -4.30
C HIS A 110 -7.44 -14.53 -4.57
N LEU A 111 -6.86 -14.02 -3.49
CA LEU A 111 -5.69 -13.16 -3.48
C LEU A 111 -4.52 -13.88 -2.82
N TYR A 112 -3.36 -13.86 -3.47
CA TYR A 112 -2.08 -14.23 -2.89
C TYR A 112 -1.37 -12.98 -2.38
N ALA A 113 -0.83 -13.05 -1.16
CA ALA A 113 -0.08 -11.95 -0.58
C ALA A 113 1.21 -12.41 0.09
N CYS A 114 2.26 -11.58 0.01
CA CYS A 114 3.49 -11.74 0.79
C CYS A 114 3.83 -10.45 1.54
N GLY A 115 4.39 -10.58 2.74
CA GLY A 115 4.82 -9.45 3.54
C GLY A 115 6.03 -9.77 4.42
N SER A 116 6.66 -8.72 4.98
CA SER A 116 7.88 -8.82 5.79
C SER A 116 7.72 -9.62 7.08
N TYR A 117 6.50 -9.57 7.66
CA TYR A 117 6.04 -10.31 8.84
C TYR A 117 7.10 -10.49 9.94
N ALA A 118 7.45 -9.40 10.63
CA ALA A 118 8.45 -9.40 11.71
C ALA A 118 9.83 -9.94 11.30
N PHE A 119 10.36 -9.48 10.15
CA PHE A 119 11.62 -9.97 9.57
C PHE A 119 11.64 -11.49 9.32
N ASN A 120 10.47 -12.10 9.13
CA ASN A 120 10.28 -13.51 8.82
C ASN A 120 9.20 -13.65 7.73
N PRO A 121 9.54 -13.37 6.46
CA PRO A 121 8.55 -13.19 5.40
C PRO A 121 7.53 -14.34 5.32
N GLN A 122 6.25 -13.97 5.32
CA GLN A 122 5.14 -14.92 5.23
C GLN A 122 4.32 -14.69 3.97
N GLN A 123 3.68 -15.77 3.54
CA GLN A 123 2.68 -15.76 2.48
C GLN A 123 1.31 -16.14 3.03
N VAL A 124 0.25 -15.63 2.40
CA VAL A 124 -1.13 -15.98 2.74
C VAL A 124 -2.00 -16.03 1.48
N PHE A 125 -2.98 -16.92 1.50
CA PHE A 125 -4.07 -17.01 0.53
C PHE A 125 -5.33 -16.45 1.19
N ILE A 126 -5.99 -15.51 0.52
CA ILE A 126 -7.15 -14.80 1.06
C ILE A 126 -8.34 -15.01 0.13
N ASP A 127 -9.48 -15.37 0.72
CA ASP A 127 -10.78 -15.53 0.05
C ASP A 127 -11.65 -14.26 0.12
#